data_AF-A0A235HGJ4-F1
#
_entry.id   AF-A0A235HGJ4-F1
#
_cell.length_a   1.000
_cell.length_b   1.000
_cell.length_c   1.000
_cell.angle_alpha   90.00
_cell.angle_beta   90.00
_cell.angle_gamma   90.00
#
_symmetry.space_group_name_H-M   'P 1'
#
loop_
_entity.id
_entity.type
_entity.pdbx_description
1 polymer ?
#
loop_
_entity_poly.entity_id
_entity_poly.type
_entity_poly.pdbx_seq_one_letter_code
_entity_poly.pdbx_strand_id
1 'polypeptide(L)'
;MSDALAGVNSMVSGLTDSINNAISALQAQKEQEAAAAANVQEFQKQVNKSSSNLQGQATDMGILAKNVTRLNVVSNLAANDKVDFYKFRVTSKGEATLGQVGDDGLRVQLMTRLGSVIADSNPDSGKDYEAFQKLQTGELTLDRGEYSLRVTREKGQSEKETMNYALQLQMGGYTQDYDTVAKQPDKSSSPYQMSTAQQTMLSGLNDAITSLSSISYGQTGTEKLLGSFNLFV
;
A
#
# COMPACT_ATOMS: atom_id res chain seq x y z
N MET A 1 -20.04 -37.97 -51.82
CA MET A 1 -19.99 -36.49 -51.72
C MET A 1 -20.95 -35.93 -50.66
N SER A 2 -22.01 -36.64 -50.26
CA SER A 2 -23.00 -36.16 -49.27
C SER A 2 -22.55 -36.25 -47.79
N ASP A 3 -21.68 -37.20 -47.44
CA ASP A 3 -21.34 -37.52 -46.05
C ASP A 3 -20.34 -36.51 -45.42
N ALA A 4 -19.43 -35.96 -46.24
CA ALA A 4 -18.48 -34.94 -45.80
C ALA A 4 -19.13 -33.58 -45.50
N LEU A 5 -20.26 -33.27 -46.17
CA LEU A 5 -20.99 -32.01 -45.96
C LEU A 5 -21.86 -32.04 -44.69
N ALA A 6 -22.36 -33.23 -44.30
CA ALA A 6 -23.11 -33.41 -43.07
C ALA A 6 -22.24 -33.22 -41.81
N GLY A 7 -20.99 -33.69 -41.85
CA GLY A 7 -20.02 -33.50 -40.75
C GLY A 7 -19.54 -32.06 -40.56
N VAL A 8 -19.49 -31.26 -41.63
CA VAL A 8 -19.16 -29.83 -41.53
C VAL A 8 -20.32 -29.04 -40.94
N ASN A 9 -21.57 -29.38 -41.31
CA ASN A 9 -22.75 -28.71 -40.78
C ASN A 9 -22.96 -28.97 -39.27
N SER A 10 -22.64 -30.17 -38.79
CA SER A 10 -22.70 -30.48 -37.36
C SER A 10 -21.60 -29.79 -36.54
N MET A 11 -20.39 -29.65 -37.11
CA MET A 11 -19.31 -28.89 -36.49
C MET A 11 -19.60 -27.38 -36.42
N VAL A 12 -20.19 -26.79 -37.46
CA VAL A 12 -20.59 -25.37 -37.47
C VAL A 12 -21.74 -25.11 -36.50
N SER A 13 -22.69 -26.03 -36.38
CA SER A 13 -23.75 -25.96 -35.36
C SER A 13 -23.19 -26.00 -33.94
N GLY A 14 -22.31 -26.97 -33.65
CA GLY A 14 -21.68 -27.10 -32.33
C GLY A 14 -20.83 -25.89 -31.96
N LEU A 15 -20.15 -25.28 -32.93
CA LEU A 15 -19.41 -24.04 -32.72
C LEU A 15 -20.35 -22.87 -32.43
N THR A 16 -21.46 -22.74 -33.17
CA THR A 16 -22.46 -21.69 -32.98
C THR A 16 -23.11 -21.78 -31.61
N ASP A 17 -23.46 -22.99 -31.16
CA ASP A 17 -24.02 -23.23 -29.83
C ASP A 17 -23.01 -22.90 -28.73
N SER A 18 -21.73 -23.25 -28.93
CA SER A 18 -20.65 -22.92 -27.99
C SER A 18 -20.45 -21.40 -27.86
N ILE A 19 -20.54 -20.66 -28.97
CA ILE A 19 -20.41 -19.21 -29.01
C ILE A 19 -21.61 -18.55 -28.32
N ASN A 20 -22.83 -19.00 -28.60
CA ASN A 20 -24.04 -18.46 -27.97
C ASN A 20 -24.06 -18.69 -26.46
N ASN A 21 -23.60 -19.86 -26.00
CA ASN A 21 -23.46 -20.15 -24.57
C ASN A 21 -22.38 -19.28 -23.92
N ALA A 22 -21.24 -19.10 -24.57
CA ALA A 22 -20.17 -18.22 -24.08
C ALA A 22 -20.60 -16.75 -24.01
N ILE A 23 -21.33 -16.25 -25.02
CA ILE A 23 -21.88 -14.89 -25.04
C ILE A 23 -22.93 -14.70 -23.94
N SER A 24 -23.81 -15.69 -23.75
CA SER A 24 -24.84 -15.63 -22.70
C SER A 24 -24.22 -15.66 -21.30
N ALA A 25 -23.18 -16.46 -21.09
CA ALA A 25 -22.42 -16.47 -19.84
C ALA A 25 -21.72 -15.12 -19.60
N LEU A 26 -21.14 -14.52 -20.65
CA LEU A 26 -20.49 -13.20 -20.57
C LEU A 26 -21.49 -12.08 -20.27
N GLN A 27 -22.69 -12.13 -20.87
CA GLN A 27 -23.76 -11.17 -20.60
C GLN A 27 -24.30 -11.31 -19.18
N ALA A 28 -24.56 -12.54 -18.71
CA ALA A 28 -24.97 -12.80 -17.34
C ALA A 28 -23.90 -12.35 -16.33
N GLN A 29 -22.61 -12.53 -16.66
CA GLN A 29 -21.50 -12.05 -15.84
C GLN A 29 -21.45 -10.51 -15.79
N LYS A 30 -21.66 -9.83 -16.93
CA LYS A 30 -21.75 -8.35 -16.98
C LYS A 30 -22.96 -7.79 -16.24
N GLU A 31 -24.11 -8.46 -16.32
CA GLU A 31 -25.32 -8.06 -15.58
C GLU A 31 -25.16 -8.27 -14.07
N GLN A 32 -24.49 -9.37 -13.66
CA GLN A 32 -24.13 -9.59 -12.25
C GLN A 32 -23.09 -8.57 -11.76
N GLU A 33 -22.10 -8.21 -12.56
CA GLU A 33 -21.14 -7.14 -12.25
C GLU A 33 -21.83 -5.77 -12.14
N ALA A 34 -22.80 -5.46 -13.01
CA ALA A 34 -23.58 -4.22 -12.95
C ALA A 34 -24.53 -4.18 -11.74
N ALA A 35 -25.15 -5.31 -11.38
CA ALA A 35 -26.00 -5.41 -10.18
C ALA A 35 -25.18 -5.38 -8.88
N ALA A 36 -23.95 -5.92 -8.90
CA ALA A 36 -22.98 -5.78 -7.81
C ALA A 36 -22.53 -4.32 -7.65
N ALA A 37 -22.28 -3.62 -8.77
CA ALA A 37 -21.94 -2.20 -8.78
C ALA A 37 -23.03 -1.32 -8.13
N ALA A 38 -24.31 -1.66 -8.27
CA ALA A 38 -25.43 -0.94 -7.67
C ALA A 38 -25.54 -1.09 -6.14
N ASN A 39 -24.87 -2.07 -5.54
CA ASN A 39 -24.88 -2.35 -4.10
C ASN A 39 -23.48 -2.24 -3.46
N VAL A 40 -22.55 -1.56 -4.14
CA VAL A 40 -21.20 -1.35 -3.61
C VAL A 40 -21.29 -0.53 -2.33
N GLN A 41 -20.62 -1.01 -1.28
CA GLN A 41 -20.42 -0.26 -0.06
C GLN A 41 -19.18 0.61 -0.19
N GLU A 42 -19.36 1.93 -0.14
CA GLU A 42 -18.27 2.90 -0.22
C GLU A 42 -17.78 3.28 1.18
N PHE A 43 -16.47 3.22 1.37
CA PHE A 43 -15.79 3.58 2.60
C PHE A 43 -14.70 4.60 2.29
N GLN A 44 -14.74 5.75 2.94
CA GLN A 44 -13.70 6.77 2.77
C GLN A 44 -12.94 7.00 4.08
N LYS A 45 -11.62 7.08 3.99
CA LYS A 45 -10.76 7.58 5.06
C LYS A 45 -9.86 8.70 4.56
N GLN A 46 -9.54 9.62 5.45
CA GLN A 46 -8.53 10.64 5.24
C GLN A 46 -7.38 10.35 6.21
N VAL A 47 -6.15 10.28 5.69
CA VAL A 47 -4.98 9.92 6.48
C VAL A 47 -3.83 10.85 6.11
N ASN A 48 -3.16 11.41 7.12
CA ASN A 48 -1.92 12.15 6.91
C ASN A 48 -0.79 11.15 6.68
N LYS A 49 -0.02 11.35 5.60
CA LYS A 49 1.18 10.55 5.31
C LYS A 49 2.18 10.70 6.45
N SER A 50 3.00 9.67 6.66
CA SER A 50 4.18 9.76 7.50
C SER A 50 5.15 10.78 6.92
N SER A 51 5.79 11.60 7.76
CA SER A 51 6.91 12.47 7.35
C SER A 51 8.20 11.69 7.06
N SER A 52 8.23 10.39 7.35
CA SER A 52 9.28 9.46 6.93
C SER A 52 8.92 8.78 5.62
N ASN A 53 9.91 8.74 4.72
CA ASN A 53 9.85 8.15 3.39
C ASN A 53 10.31 6.68 3.37
N LEU A 54 10.06 5.96 4.47
CA LEU A 54 10.42 4.55 4.62
C LEU A 54 9.22 3.65 4.33
N GLN A 55 9.44 2.53 3.64
CA GLN A 55 8.41 1.54 3.33
C GLN A 55 7.67 1.04 4.59
N GLY A 56 8.35 0.91 5.73
CA GLY A 56 7.73 0.49 6.99
C GLY A 56 6.65 1.45 7.51
N GLN A 57 6.75 2.73 7.15
CA GLN A 57 5.82 3.80 7.54
C GLN A 57 4.80 4.11 6.43
N ALA A 58 4.63 3.20 5.47
CA ALA A 58 3.68 3.34 4.37
C ALA A 58 2.24 3.58 4.85
N THR A 59 1.53 4.47 4.16
CA THR A 59 0.11 4.73 4.39
C THR A 59 -0.70 3.48 4.04
N ASP A 60 -1.52 3.02 4.98
CA ASP A 60 -2.32 1.82 4.78
C ASP A 60 -3.53 2.10 3.89
N MET A 61 -3.65 1.35 2.78
CA MET A 61 -4.82 1.36 1.90
C MET A 61 -5.88 0.38 2.40
N GLY A 62 -5.47 -0.78 2.92
CA GLY A 62 -6.37 -1.80 3.45
C GLY A 62 -6.08 -3.21 2.95
N ILE A 63 -7.13 -4.01 2.82
CA ILE A 63 -7.07 -5.42 2.43
C ILE A 63 -7.55 -5.56 0.98
N LEU A 64 -6.73 -6.17 0.13
CA LEU A 64 -7.09 -6.55 -1.22
C LEU A 64 -7.60 -8.00 -1.21
N ALA A 65 -8.91 -8.16 -1.34
CA ALA A 65 -9.61 -9.43 -1.39
C ALA A 65 -10.32 -9.59 -2.76
N LYS A 66 -10.03 -10.70 -3.44
CA LYS A 66 -10.60 -11.04 -4.74
C LYS A 66 -12.14 -11.02 -4.72
N ASN A 67 -12.73 -10.35 -5.70
CA ASN A 67 -14.18 -10.18 -5.87
C ASN A 67 -14.89 -9.45 -4.72
N VAL A 68 -14.14 -8.80 -3.82
CA VAL A 68 -14.71 -8.14 -2.63
C VAL A 68 -14.29 -6.69 -2.58
N THR A 69 -13.00 -6.39 -2.56
CA THR A 69 -12.51 -5.03 -2.29
C THR A 69 -11.87 -4.41 -3.51
N ARG A 70 -12.22 -3.16 -3.78
CA ARG A 70 -11.40 -2.22 -4.55
C ARG A 70 -10.75 -1.22 -3.60
N LEU A 71 -9.46 -0.96 -3.81
CA LEU A 71 -8.67 -0.05 -2.99
C LEU A 71 -8.23 1.14 -3.83
N ASN A 72 -8.63 2.34 -3.45
CA ASN A 72 -8.22 3.56 -4.12
C ASN A 72 -7.36 4.41 -3.19
N VAL A 73 -6.40 5.11 -3.78
CA VAL A 73 -5.68 6.17 -3.09
C VAL A 73 -5.57 7.38 -4.00
N VAL A 74 -5.90 8.56 -3.45
CA VAL A 74 -5.73 9.86 -4.09
C VAL A 74 -4.77 10.67 -3.25
N SER A 75 -3.74 11.24 -3.89
CA SER A 75 -2.67 11.94 -3.20
C SER A 75 -1.89 12.85 -4.16
N ASN A 76 -0.83 13.45 -3.63
CA ASN A 76 0.20 14.09 -4.43
C ASN A 76 1.60 13.83 -3.87
N LEU A 77 2.59 13.83 -4.76
CA LEU A 77 3.98 14.03 -4.41
C LEU A 77 4.18 15.54 -4.30
N ALA A 78 4.26 16.05 -3.07
CA ALA A 78 4.48 17.48 -2.84
C ALA A 78 5.86 17.92 -3.32
N ALA A 79 6.07 19.23 -3.43
CA ALA A 79 7.38 19.79 -3.72
C ALA A 79 8.43 19.28 -2.71
N ASN A 80 9.54 18.75 -3.23
CA ASN A 80 10.65 18.11 -2.53
C ASN A 80 10.34 16.76 -1.84
N ASP A 81 9.11 16.26 -1.96
CA ASP A 81 8.72 14.93 -1.48
C ASP A 81 9.24 13.87 -2.44
N LYS A 82 10.21 13.06 -2.01
CA LYS A 82 10.91 12.13 -2.92
C LYS A 82 10.08 10.92 -3.29
N VAL A 83 9.27 10.42 -2.36
CA VAL A 83 8.66 9.11 -2.49
C VAL A 83 7.48 8.96 -1.54
N ASP A 84 6.41 8.39 -2.07
CA ASP A 84 5.28 7.91 -1.29
C ASP A 84 5.23 6.40 -1.28
N PHE A 85 4.92 5.84 -0.11
CA PHE A 85 4.65 4.41 0.05
C PHE A 85 3.22 4.18 0.53
N TYR A 86 2.53 3.28 -0.16
CA TYR A 86 1.21 2.80 0.23
C TYR A 86 1.26 1.31 0.43
N LYS A 87 0.75 0.80 1.55
CA LYS A 87 0.73 -0.64 1.84
C LYS A 87 -0.68 -1.20 1.75
N PHE A 88 -0.75 -2.47 1.36
CA PHE A 88 -1.98 -3.25 1.37
C PHE A 88 -1.66 -4.72 1.61
N ARG A 89 -2.67 -5.48 2.01
CA ARG A 89 -2.54 -6.93 2.26
C ARG A 89 -3.46 -7.72 1.35
N VAL A 90 -2.89 -8.64 0.58
CA VAL A 90 -3.63 -9.61 -0.23
C VAL A 90 -4.04 -10.80 0.64
N THR A 91 -5.33 -11.11 0.70
CA THR A 91 -5.84 -12.24 1.51
C THR A 91 -6.02 -13.53 0.72
N SER A 92 -6.17 -13.42 -0.60
CA SER A 92 -6.40 -14.54 -1.52
C SER A 92 -5.57 -14.37 -2.77
N LYS A 93 -4.92 -15.45 -3.23
CA LYS A 93 -4.18 -15.45 -4.50
C LYS A 93 -5.11 -15.10 -5.67
N GLY A 94 -4.63 -14.30 -6.61
CA GLY A 94 -5.35 -14.03 -7.85
C GLY A 94 -4.70 -12.93 -8.67
N GLU A 95 -5.30 -12.65 -9.82
CA GLU A 95 -4.86 -11.61 -10.73
C GLU A 95 -5.29 -10.24 -10.22
N ALA A 96 -4.32 -9.33 -10.12
CA ALA A 96 -4.54 -7.96 -9.67
C ALA A 96 -4.47 -7.00 -10.86
N THR A 97 -5.31 -5.98 -10.81
CA THR A 97 -5.33 -4.86 -11.75
C THR A 97 -4.94 -3.58 -11.03
N LEU A 98 -4.00 -2.82 -11.59
CA LEU A 98 -3.64 -1.47 -11.16
C LEU A 98 -4.11 -0.44 -12.20
N GLY A 99 -5.06 0.40 -11.81
CA GLY A 99 -5.37 1.65 -12.50
C GLY A 99 -4.50 2.78 -11.97
N GLN A 100 -4.03 3.65 -12.86
CA GLN A 100 -3.29 4.86 -12.51
C GLN A 100 -3.81 6.04 -13.35
N VAL A 101 -4.06 7.16 -12.68
CA VAL A 101 -4.33 8.47 -13.30
C VAL A 101 -3.49 9.50 -12.57
N GLY A 102 -2.82 10.40 -13.27
CA GLY A 102 -2.01 11.42 -12.64
C GLY A 102 -1.19 12.22 -13.63
N ASP A 103 -0.36 13.11 -13.09
CA ASP A 103 0.54 13.93 -13.88
C ASP A 103 1.64 13.06 -14.55
N ASP A 104 2.08 13.46 -15.74
CA ASP A 104 3.12 12.76 -16.51
C ASP A 104 4.46 12.75 -15.76
N GLY A 105 5.25 11.68 -15.92
CA GLY A 105 6.56 11.55 -15.27
C GLY A 105 6.50 10.95 -13.86
N LEU A 106 5.40 10.31 -13.49
CA LEU A 106 5.30 9.49 -12.29
C LEU A 106 5.82 8.07 -12.56
N ARG A 107 6.62 7.56 -11.62
CA ARG A 107 7.02 6.16 -11.58
C ARG A 107 6.28 5.45 -10.45
N VAL A 108 5.62 4.35 -10.78
CA VAL A 108 4.90 3.49 -9.84
C VAL A 108 5.52 2.11 -9.83
N GLN A 109 5.80 1.59 -8.64
CA GLN A 109 6.40 0.28 -8.43
C GLN A 109 5.59 -0.53 -7.44
N LEU A 110 5.31 -1.77 -7.78
CA LEU A 110 4.78 -2.75 -6.84
C LEU A 110 5.94 -3.49 -6.18
N MET A 111 5.92 -3.56 -4.86
CA MET A 111 7.00 -4.14 -4.06
C MET A 111 6.44 -5.16 -3.06
N THR A 112 7.22 -6.18 -2.76
CA THR A 112 6.94 -7.09 -1.65
C THR A 112 7.22 -6.40 -0.31
N ARG A 113 6.75 -6.97 0.80
CA ARG A 113 7.09 -6.52 2.15
C ARG A 113 8.60 -6.42 2.42
N LEU A 114 9.43 -7.22 1.75
CA LEU A 114 10.89 -7.18 1.91
C LEU A 114 11.58 -6.11 1.05
N GLY A 115 10.80 -5.36 0.26
CA GLY A 115 11.31 -4.28 -0.58
C GLY A 115 11.75 -4.72 -1.97
N SER A 116 11.54 -5.98 -2.35
CA SER A 116 11.80 -6.43 -3.73
C SER A 116 10.76 -5.85 -4.68
N VAL A 117 11.21 -5.17 -5.73
CA VAL A 117 10.34 -4.71 -6.83
C VAL A 117 9.89 -5.94 -7.63
N ILE A 118 8.60 -6.02 -7.92
CA ILE A 118 7.99 -7.09 -8.71
C ILE A 118 7.18 -6.58 -9.90
N ALA A 119 6.92 -5.27 -9.95
CA ALA A 119 6.43 -4.57 -11.13
C ALA A 119 6.90 -3.11 -11.08
N ASP A 120 7.26 -2.53 -12.21
CA ASP A 120 7.83 -1.18 -12.31
C ASP A 120 7.33 -0.45 -13.56
N SER A 121 6.76 0.73 -13.42
CA SER A 121 6.23 1.50 -14.55
C SER A 121 7.31 2.07 -15.48
N ASN A 122 8.58 2.07 -15.07
CA ASN A 122 9.67 2.57 -15.90
C ASN A 122 9.97 1.59 -17.06
N PRO A 123 9.86 2.02 -18.33
CA PRO A 123 10.09 1.18 -19.52
C PRO A 123 11.46 0.49 -19.56
N ASP A 124 12.47 1.10 -18.97
CA ASP A 124 13.84 0.56 -18.94
C ASP A 124 14.06 -0.55 -17.90
N SER A 125 13.00 -0.97 -17.18
CA SER A 125 13.10 -1.94 -16.07
C SER A 125 12.97 -3.41 -16.51
N GLY A 126 12.94 -3.68 -17.82
CA GLY A 126 12.91 -5.03 -18.39
C GLY A 126 11.71 -5.85 -17.91
N LYS A 127 11.97 -7.02 -17.31
CA LYS A 127 10.91 -7.94 -16.83
C LYS A 127 9.94 -7.29 -15.83
N ASP A 128 10.40 -6.31 -15.05
CA ASP A 128 9.54 -5.65 -14.07
C ASP A 128 8.57 -4.68 -14.76
N TYR A 129 8.96 -4.14 -15.93
CA TYR A 129 8.07 -3.37 -16.79
C TYR A 129 7.01 -4.25 -17.46
N GLU A 130 7.40 -5.42 -17.96
CA GLU A 130 6.44 -6.41 -18.46
C GLU A 130 5.45 -6.85 -17.38
N ALA A 131 5.93 -7.04 -16.14
CA ALA A 131 5.07 -7.33 -15.00
C ALA A 131 4.14 -6.17 -14.65
N PHE A 132 4.57 -4.91 -14.84
CA PHE A 132 3.73 -3.74 -14.67
C PHE A 132 2.64 -3.65 -15.73
N GLN A 133 2.96 -3.92 -16.99
CA GLN A 133 1.96 -3.99 -18.06
C GLN A 133 0.90 -5.07 -17.75
N LYS A 134 1.32 -6.26 -17.29
CA LYS A 134 0.41 -7.30 -16.82
C LYS A 134 -0.42 -6.86 -15.61
N LEU A 135 0.17 -6.09 -14.70
CA LEU A 135 -0.56 -5.52 -13.57
C LEU A 135 -1.60 -4.50 -14.05
N GLN A 136 -1.34 -3.72 -15.09
CA GLN A 136 -2.33 -2.79 -15.65
C GLN A 136 -3.47 -3.51 -16.37
N THR A 137 -3.19 -4.65 -17.02
CA THR A 137 -4.21 -5.43 -17.74
C THR A 137 -4.95 -6.45 -16.88
N GLY A 138 -4.56 -6.64 -15.61
CA GLY A 138 -5.19 -7.63 -14.75
C GLY A 138 -4.71 -9.06 -14.98
N GLU A 139 -3.47 -9.24 -15.40
CA GLU A 139 -2.83 -10.54 -15.67
C GLU A 139 -1.74 -10.87 -14.65
N LEU A 140 -1.29 -9.89 -13.84
CA LEU A 140 -0.29 -10.14 -12.81
C LEU A 140 -0.92 -10.83 -11.61
N THR A 141 -0.54 -12.08 -11.37
CA THR A 141 -0.97 -12.83 -10.20
C THR A 141 -0.20 -12.41 -8.94
N LEU A 142 -0.92 -11.99 -7.90
CA LEU A 142 -0.38 -11.78 -6.56
C LEU A 142 -0.75 -12.95 -5.65
N ASP A 143 0.20 -13.38 -4.83
CA ASP A 143 -0.03 -14.37 -3.78
C ASP A 143 -0.54 -13.69 -2.50
N ARG A 144 -1.00 -14.49 -1.53
CA ARG A 144 -1.32 -13.98 -0.20
C ARG A 144 -0.07 -13.37 0.42
N GLY A 145 -0.16 -12.12 0.86
CA GLY A 145 0.99 -11.43 1.43
C GLY A 145 0.77 -9.95 1.61
N GLU A 146 1.80 -9.27 2.08
CA GLU A 146 1.82 -7.83 2.25
C GLU A 146 2.67 -7.20 1.17
N TYR A 147 2.11 -6.16 0.55
CA TYR A 147 2.70 -5.48 -0.58
C TYR A 147 2.68 -3.97 -0.34
N SER A 148 3.48 -3.25 -1.12
CA SER A 148 3.40 -1.80 -1.16
C SER A 148 3.54 -1.27 -2.58
N LEU A 149 2.80 -0.21 -2.88
CA LEU A 149 3.06 0.66 -4.00
C LEU A 149 4.06 1.73 -3.58
N ARG A 150 5.11 1.92 -4.37
CA ARG A 150 6.06 3.03 -4.28
C ARG A 150 5.79 3.97 -5.42
N VAL A 151 5.54 5.24 -5.11
CA VAL A 151 5.31 6.31 -6.08
C VAL A 151 6.47 7.29 -5.98
N THR A 152 7.17 7.51 -7.09
CA THR A 152 8.27 8.49 -7.18
C THR A 152 8.12 9.31 -8.44
N ARG A 153 8.92 10.36 -8.58
CA ARG A 153 9.12 11.00 -9.89
C ARG A 153 10.07 10.16 -10.74
N GLU A 154 9.88 10.19 -12.04
CA GLU A 154 10.86 9.67 -13.00
C GLU A 154 12.16 10.47 -12.94
N LYS A 155 13.25 9.85 -13.40
CA LYS A 155 14.57 10.50 -13.41
C LYS A 155 14.53 11.73 -14.32
N GLY A 156 14.90 12.88 -13.77
CA GLY A 156 14.95 14.15 -14.50
C GLY A 156 13.71 15.03 -14.32
N GLN A 157 12.67 14.55 -13.66
CA GLN A 157 11.49 15.34 -13.33
C GLN A 157 11.78 16.35 -12.19
N SER A 158 11.11 17.50 -12.26
CA SER A 158 11.29 18.59 -11.29
C SER A 158 10.76 18.21 -9.91
N GLU A 159 11.62 18.29 -8.89
CA GLU A 159 11.19 18.09 -7.50
C GLU A 159 10.43 19.30 -6.95
N LYS A 160 10.47 20.45 -7.62
CA LYS A 160 9.79 21.67 -7.15
C LYS A 160 8.30 21.65 -7.45
N GLU A 161 7.87 20.78 -8.37
CA GLU A 161 6.50 20.68 -8.83
C GLU A 161 5.76 19.61 -8.04
N THR A 162 4.52 19.93 -7.68
CA THR A 162 3.62 18.96 -7.06
C THR A 162 3.03 18.09 -8.15
N MET A 163 3.05 16.77 -7.98
CA MET A 163 2.47 15.83 -8.93
C MET A 163 1.29 15.11 -8.29
N ASN A 164 0.10 15.30 -8.86
CA ASN A 164 -1.14 14.69 -8.41
C ASN A 164 -1.32 13.32 -9.03
N TYR A 165 -1.89 12.39 -8.26
CA TYR A 165 -2.20 11.06 -8.77
C TYR A 165 -3.32 10.38 -7.98
N ALA A 166 -3.91 9.41 -8.65
CA ALA A 166 -4.85 8.44 -8.13
C ALA A 166 -4.41 7.05 -8.58
N LEU A 167 -4.41 6.09 -7.65
CA LEU A 167 -4.13 4.68 -7.91
C LEU A 167 -5.32 3.85 -7.45
N GLN A 168 -5.65 2.83 -8.23
CA GLN A 168 -6.75 1.91 -7.97
C GLN A 168 -6.23 0.48 -8.07
N LEU A 169 -6.48 -0.34 -7.04
CA LEU A 169 -6.16 -1.77 -7.02
C LEU A 169 -7.43 -2.59 -6.83
N GLN A 170 -7.60 -3.61 -7.67
CA GLN A 170 -8.68 -4.59 -7.52
C GLN A 170 -8.26 -5.97 -8.03
N MET A 171 -9.06 -7.00 -7.73
CA MET A 171 -8.86 -8.35 -8.21
C MET A 171 -10.21 -8.94 -8.64
N GLY A 172 -10.52 -8.86 -9.94
CA GLY A 172 -11.85 -9.15 -10.47
C GLY A 172 -12.86 -8.06 -10.10
N GLY A 173 -14.10 -8.47 -9.78
CA GLY A 173 -15.15 -7.55 -9.32
C GLY A 173 -14.94 -7.03 -7.89
N TYR A 174 -15.89 -6.25 -7.39
CA TYR A 174 -15.87 -5.75 -6.01
C TYR A 174 -17.30 -5.49 -5.51
N THR A 175 -17.48 -5.58 -4.19
CA THR A 175 -18.70 -5.21 -3.46
C THR A 175 -18.43 -4.15 -2.39
N GLN A 176 -17.16 -3.87 -2.12
CA GLN A 176 -16.68 -2.87 -1.18
C GLN A 176 -15.62 -2.01 -1.86
N ASP A 177 -15.76 -0.70 -1.74
CA ASP A 177 -14.84 0.27 -2.31
C ASP A 177 -14.22 1.11 -1.20
N TYR A 178 -12.90 1.15 -1.14
CA TYR A 178 -12.15 1.82 -0.08
C TYR A 178 -11.33 2.98 -0.64
N ASP A 179 -11.79 4.20 -0.39
CA ASP A 179 -11.12 5.42 -0.77
C ASP A 179 -10.20 5.94 0.33
N THR A 180 -8.91 6.04 0.00
CA THR A 180 -7.90 6.65 0.87
C THR A 180 -7.50 8.01 0.30
N VAL A 181 -7.87 9.09 1.00
CA VAL A 181 -7.32 10.42 0.71
C VAL A 181 -6.06 10.62 1.55
N ALA A 182 -4.90 10.49 0.92
CA ALA A 182 -3.61 10.64 1.58
C ALA A 182 -3.16 12.11 1.52
N LYS A 183 -3.11 12.75 2.69
CA LYS A 183 -2.71 14.15 2.84
C LYS A 183 -1.24 14.27 3.21
N GLN A 184 -0.63 15.41 2.93
CA GLN A 184 0.75 15.67 3.35
C GLN A 184 0.90 15.55 4.88
N PRO A 185 2.09 15.17 5.37
CA PRO A 185 2.37 15.12 6.81
C PRO A 185 2.11 16.48 7.45
N ASP A 186 1.59 16.48 8.69
CA ASP A 186 1.53 17.72 9.46
C ASP A 186 2.94 18.17 9.79
N LYS A 187 3.20 19.49 9.73
CA LYS A 187 4.53 20.06 10.02
C LYS A 187 5.05 19.74 11.45
N SER A 188 4.19 19.30 12.35
CA SER A 188 4.51 18.88 13.73
C SER A 188 4.52 17.35 13.93
N SER A 189 4.23 16.56 12.90
CA SER A 189 4.16 15.10 13.01
C SER A 189 5.56 14.47 12.92
N SER A 190 6.04 13.93 14.04
CA SER A 190 7.23 13.07 14.05
C SER A 190 6.84 11.67 13.56
N PRO A 191 7.56 11.08 12.60
CA PRO A 191 7.29 9.72 12.14
C PRO A 191 7.83 8.67 13.13
N TYR A 192 8.65 9.11 14.08
CA TYR A 192 9.14 8.36 15.22
C TYR A 192 8.57 9.00 16.48
N GLN A 193 7.28 8.81 16.73
CA GLN A 193 6.78 9.02 18.09
C GLN A 193 7.37 7.90 18.93
N MET A 194 8.37 8.23 19.78
CA MET A 194 8.82 7.30 20.83
C MET A 194 7.57 6.87 21.60
N SER A 195 7.33 5.57 21.73
CA SER A 195 6.23 5.07 22.54
C SER A 195 6.34 5.64 23.95
N THR A 196 5.23 5.75 24.68
CA THR A 196 5.24 6.23 26.07
C THR A 196 6.25 5.46 26.91
N ALA A 197 6.39 4.15 26.66
CA ALA A 197 7.39 3.31 27.32
C ALA A 197 8.84 3.71 27.01
N GLN A 198 9.13 4.11 25.76
CA GLN A 198 10.46 4.60 25.36
C GLN A 198 10.73 5.99 25.94
N GLN A 199 9.73 6.87 26.02
CA GLN A 199 9.85 8.18 26.68
C GLN A 199 10.07 8.03 28.19
N THR A 200 9.35 7.13 28.87
CA THR A 200 9.54 6.82 30.28
C THR A 200 10.91 6.19 30.53
N MET A 201 11.38 5.31 29.64
CA MET A 201 12.71 4.74 29.72
C MET A 201 13.80 5.82 29.57
N LEU A 202 13.65 6.75 28.62
CA LEU A 202 14.60 7.83 28.42
C LEU A 202 14.60 8.83 29.58
N SER A 203 13.42 9.12 30.16
CA SER A 203 13.30 9.91 31.39
C SER A 203 14.01 9.22 32.55
N GLY A 204 13.75 7.92 32.75
CA GLY A 204 14.42 7.13 33.79
C GLY A 204 15.93 7.03 33.60
N LEU A 205 16.42 7.00 32.36
CA LEU A 205 17.85 7.05 32.03
C LEU A 205 18.44 8.43 32.34
N ASN A 206 17.75 9.53 32.03
CA ASN A 206 18.19 10.88 32.39
C ASN A 206 18.19 11.09 33.90
N ASP A 207 17.20 10.58 34.63
CA ASP A 207 17.14 10.63 36.09
C ASP A 207 18.24 9.76 36.73
N ALA A 208 18.54 8.60 36.12
CA ALA A 208 19.65 7.75 36.53
C ALA A 208 21.02 8.41 36.27
N ILE A 209 21.22 9.06 35.12
CA ILE A 209 22.45 9.80 34.81
C ILE A 209 22.62 11.00 35.74
N THR A 210 21.53 11.71 36.03
CA THR A 210 21.54 12.85 36.97
C THR A 210 21.83 12.38 38.40
N SER A 211 21.25 11.26 38.84
CA SER A 211 21.55 10.68 40.16
C SER A 211 22.98 10.14 40.25
N LEU A 212 23.53 9.56 39.18
CA LEU A 212 24.95 9.15 39.11
C LEU A 212 25.90 10.36 39.11
N SER A 213 25.53 11.48 38.48
CA SER A 213 26.30 12.73 38.53
C SER A 213 26.27 13.41 39.90
N SER A 214 25.32 13.06 40.76
CA SER A 214 25.21 13.54 42.14
C SER A 214 25.98 12.68 43.16
N ILE A 215 26.56 11.56 42.73
CA ILE A 215 27.51 10.80 43.56
C ILE A 215 28.83 11.57 43.55
N SER A 216 28.98 12.49 44.51
CA SER A 216 30.27 13.11 44.82
C SER A 216 31.27 12.02 45.20
N TYR A 217 32.16 11.68 44.27
CA TYR A 217 33.30 10.81 44.54
C TYR A 217 34.18 11.50 45.59
N GLY A 218 34.32 10.89 46.78
CA GLY A 218 35.25 11.35 47.81
C GLY A 218 34.76 11.37 49.25
N GLN A 219 33.47 11.11 49.55
CA GLN A 219 33.01 11.08 50.94
C GLN A 219 33.27 9.72 51.59
N THR A 220 33.87 9.75 52.78
CA THR A 220 34.14 8.53 53.57
C THR A 220 32.85 8.03 54.23
N GLY A 221 32.73 6.72 54.47
CA GLY A 221 31.50 6.09 54.97
C GLY A 221 30.94 6.68 56.26
N THR A 222 31.75 7.41 57.03
CA THR A 222 31.38 8.11 58.26
C THR A 222 30.59 9.40 58.00
N GLU A 223 30.81 10.11 56.88
CA GLU A 223 30.07 11.33 56.54
C GLU A 223 28.63 11.04 56.09
N LYS A 224 28.43 9.92 55.37
CA LYS A 224 27.08 9.49 54.96
C LYS A 224 26.18 9.11 56.14
N LEU A 225 26.74 8.59 57.23
CA LEU A 225 25.99 8.18 58.42
C LEU A 225 25.57 9.37 59.31
N LEU A 226 26.32 10.46 59.32
CA LEU A 226 25.99 11.64 60.12
C LEU A 226 24.86 12.47 59.49
N GLY A 227 24.74 12.50 58.16
CA GLY A 227 23.64 13.17 57.46
C GLY A 227 22.27 12.51 57.67
N SER A 228 22.22 11.21 58.00
CA SER A 228 20.98 10.47 58.20
C SER A 228 20.32 10.63 59.58
N PHE A 229 20.99 11.27 60.56
CA PHE A 229 20.42 11.45 61.91
C PHE A 229 19.65 12.76 62.12
N ASN A 230 19.66 13.68 61.16
CA ASN A 230 18.91 14.96 61.25
C ASN A 230 17.50 14.91 60.61
N LEU A 231 16.95 13.72 60.36
CA LEU A 231 15.59 13.56 59.81
C LEU A 231 14.50 13.29 60.87
N PHE A 232 14.82 13.42 62.16
CA PHE A 232 13.84 13.33 63.26
C PHE A 232 14.01 14.47 64.28
N VAL A 233 13.79 15.71 63.84
CA VAL A 233 13.19 16.79 64.65
C VAL A 233 12.32 17.63 63.73
#